data_AF-W5XY24-F1
#
_entry.id   AF-W5XY24-F1
#
_cell.length_a   1.000
_cell.length_b   1.000
_cell.length_c   1.000
_cell.angle_alpha   90.00
_cell.angle_beta   90.00
_cell.angle_gamma   90.00
#
_symmetry.space_group_name_H-M   'P 1'
#
loop_
_entity.id
_entity.type
_entity.pdbx_description
1 polymer ?
#
loop_
_entity_poly.entity_id
_entity_poly.type
_entity_poly.pdbx_seq_one_letter_code
_entity_poly.pdbx_strand_id
1 'polypeptide(L)'
;MIGDKIGICHGATGDENVWSHAQSKLDPEVREQRWQEARLLCVQCPVLDACEAYVSDLEEQGIYIDGVVAGRFSDVDAAHVINDYRQDRCCGCGQRMLPRRRRGSSDLAKHEGIERVHVGEGLCDQCWPIMSRKARGHGQAA
;
A
#
# COMPACT_ATOMS: atom_id res chain seq x y z
N MET A 1 -11.07 -14.07 -17.06
CA MET A 1 -11.70 -12.92 -17.72
C MET A 1 -12.08 -11.93 -16.64
N ILE A 2 -11.35 -10.82 -16.52
CA ILE A 2 -11.71 -9.71 -15.63
C ILE A 2 -12.84 -8.99 -16.35
N GLY A 3 -14.10 -9.26 -15.96
CA GLY A 3 -15.24 -8.54 -16.53
C GLY A 3 -15.18 -7.08 -16.09
N ASP A 4 -15.16 -6.15 -17.06
CA ASP A 4 -15.51 -4.71 -17.12
C ASP A 4 -15.45 -3.81 -15.87
N LYS A 5 -14.88 -4.26 -14.75
CA LYS A 5 -14.80 -3.50 -13.52
C LYS A 5 -13.52 -2.67 -13.56
N ILE A 6 -13.69 -1.36 -13.60
CA ILE A 6 -12.62 -0.36 -13.49
C ILE A 6 -12.47 0.09 -12.03
N GLY A 7 -11.27 0.52 -11.65
CA GLY A 7 -11.02 1.11 -10.33
C GLY A 7 -11.80 2.41 -10.14
N ILE A 8 -12.17 2.74 -8.89
CA ILE A 8 -12.84 4.02 -8.58
C ILE A 8 -11.92 5.21 -8.91
N CYS A 9 -10.60 5.00 -8.88
CA CYS A 9 -9.60 5.98 -9.30
C CYS A 9 -9.52 6.16 -10.84
N HIS A 10 -10.25 5.38 -11.64
CA HIS A 10 -10.20 5.48 -13.09
C HIS A 10 -10.66 6.87 -13.57
N GLY A 11 -9.82 7.54 -14.37
CA GLY A 11 -10.09 8.88 -14.86
C GLY A 11 -9.72 10.01 -13.89
N ALA A 12 -9.18 9.70 -12.71
CA ALA A 12 -8.65 10.70 -11.81
C ALA A 12 -7.32 11.26 -12.37
N THR A 13 -7.33 12.52 -12.79
CA THR A 13 -6.19 13.22 -13.40
C THR A 13 -6.00 14.61 -12.79
N GLY A 14 -4.79 15.16 -12.91
CA GLY A 14 -4.47 16.52 -12.45
C GLY A 14 -4.20 16.63 -10.95
N ASP A 15 -3.72 17.79 -10.51
CA ASP A 15 -3.19 18.01 -9.15
C ASP A 15 -4.25 17.93 -8.02
N GLU A 16 -5.53 17.91 -8.39
CA GLU A 16 -6.66 17.84 -7.44
C GLU A 16 -7.05 16.40 -7.08
N ASN A 17 -6.46 15.40 -7.73
CA ASN A 17 -6.79 14.01 -7.43
C ASN A 17 -6.27 13.61 -6.03
N VAL A 18 -7.06 12.83 -5.31
CA VAL A 18 -6.73 12.35 -3.95
C VAL A 18 -5.71 11.22 -3.92
N TRP A 19 -5.39 10.64 -5.09
CA TRP A 19 -4.63 9.39 -5.22
C TRP A 19 -3.12 9.60 -5.28
N SER A 20 -2.65 10.71 -5.84
CA SER A 20 -1.23 10.96 -6.15
C SER A 20 -0.48 11.77 -5.07
N HIS A 21 0.85 11.66 -5.08
CA HIS A 21 1.76 12.45 -4.21
C HIS A 21 2.09 13.84 -4.79
N ALA A 22 1.69 14.14 -6.03
CA ALA A 22 1.93 15.41 -6.74
C ALA A 22 1.14 16.59 -6.13
N GLN A 23 1.34 16.80 -4.83
CA GLN A 23 0.66 17.74 -3.96
C GLN A 23 1.70 18.51 -3.11
N SER A 24 2.93 18.66 -3.61
CA SER A 24 4.08 19.22 -2.90
C SER A 24 3.90 20.67 -2.41
N LYS A 25 2.79 21.32 -2.79
CA LYS A 25 2.39 22.66 -2.35
C LYS A 25 1.24 22.66 -1.32
N LEU A 26 0.68 21.50 -0.99
CA LEU A 26 -0.36 21.40 0.03
C LEU A 26 0.24 21.39 1.42
N ASP A 27 -0.51 21.96 2.36
CA ASP A 27 -0.26 21.82 3.78
C ASP A 27 -0.23 20.32 4.18
N PRO A 28 0.70 19.88 5.05
CA PRO A 28 0.80 18.48 5.47
C PRO A 28 -0.50 17.88 6.02
N GLU A 29 -1.32 18.66 6.72
CA GLU A 29 -2.60 18.20 7.28
C GLU A 29 -3.63 17.95 6.18
N VAL A 30 -3.74 18.88 5.22
CA VAL A 30 -4.64 18.74 4.06
C VAL A 30 -4.23 17.52 3.21
N ARG A 31 -2.93 17.30 3.05
CA ARG A 31 -2.39 16.17 2.31
C ARG A 31 -2.72 14.83 2.99
N GLU A 32 -2.54 14.74 4.32
CA GLU A 32 -2.93 13.56 5.09
C GLU A 32 -4.44 13.30 5.00
N GLN A 33 -5.27 14.34 5.11
CA GLN A 33 -6.73 14.21 4.97
C GLN A 33 -7.12 13.64 3.60
N ARG A 34 -6.50 14.11 2.52
CA ARG A 34 -6.76 13.59 1.16
C ARG A 34 -6.36 12.13 1.01
N TRP A 35 -5.25 11.71 1.60
CA TRP A 35 -4.87 10.29 1.54
C TRP A 35 -5.76 9.42 2.42
N GLN A 36 -6.24 9.92 3.57
CA GLN A 36 -7.26 9.22 4.34
C GLN A 36 -8.52 9.01 3.50
N GLU A 37 -8.97 10.04 2.77
CA GLU A 37 -10.09 9.93 1.84
C GLU A 37 -9.80 8.90 0.73
N ALA A 38 -8.63 8.94 0.09
CA ALA A 38 -8.23 7.96 -0.92
C ALA A 38 -8.25 6.52 -0.39
N ARG A 39 -7.74 6.30 0.83
CA ARG A 39 -7.77 4.98 1.48
C ARG A 39 -9.21 4.50 1.69
N LEU A 40 -10.09 5.37 2.18
CA LEU A 40 -11.51 5.07 2.39
C LEU A 40 -12.25 4.78 1.08
N LEU A 41 -11.90 5.45 -0.02
CA LEU A 41 -12.45 5.16 -1.34
C LEU A 41 -11.91 3.84 -1.90
N CYS A 42 -10.62 3.54 -1.70
CA CYS A 42 -10.03 2.26 -2.10
C CYS A 42 -10.74 1.07 -1.46
N VAL A 43 -11.04 1.11 -0.15
CA VAL A 43 -11.67 -0.03 0.53
C VAL A 43 -13.08 -0.34 0.03
N GLN A 44 -13.74 0.63 -0.63
CA GLN A 44 -15.05 0.48 -1.26
C GLN A 44 -14.95 0.05 -2.73
N CYS A 45 -13.74 -0.05 -3.28
CA CYS A 45 -13.52 -0.31 -4.69
C CYS A 45 -13.85 -1.77 -5.07
N PRO A 46 -14.67 -2.01 -6.10
CA PRO A 46 -15.07 -3.37 -6.49
C PRO A 46 -13.94 -4.21 -7.10
N VAL A 47 -12.78 -3.61 -7.36
CA VAL A 47 -11.57 -4.28 -7.88
C VAL A 47 -10.38 -4.18 -6.91
N LEU A 48 -10.65 -3.94 -5.63
CA LEU A 48 -9.62 -3.78 -4.60
C LEU A 48 -8.60 -4.93 -4.58
N ASP A 49 -9.05 -6.17 -4.68
CA ASP A 49 -8.15 -7.33 -4.67
C ASP A 49 -7.26 -7.39 -5.92
N ALA A 50 -7.75 -6.94 -7.08
CA ALA A 50 -6.94 -6.82 -8.28
C ALA A 50 -5.92 -5.68 -8.16
N CYS A 51 -6.30 -4.56 -7.55
CA CYS A 51 -5.37 -3.49 -7.22
C CYS A 51 -4.27 -3.95 -6.26
N GLU A 52 -4.60 -4.78 -5.27
CA GLU A 52 -3.62 -5.33 -4.32
C GLU A 52 -2.63 -6.26 -5.00
N ALA A 53 -3.10 -7.15 -5.89
CA ALA A 53 -2.24 -8.01 -6.68
C ALA A 53 -1.29 -7.17 -7.56
N TYR A 54 -1.83 -6.15 -8.25
CA TYR A 54 -1.04 -5.23 -9.06
C TYR A 54 0.05 -4.52 -8.26
N VAL A 55 -0.27 -3.96 -7.09
CA VAL A 55 0.73 -3.30 -6.24
C VAL A 55 1.78 -4.29 -5.77
N SER A 56 1.35 -5.47 -5.32
CA SER A 56 2.25 -6.51 -4.83
C SER A 56 3.25 -6.97 -5.90
N ASP A 57 2.80 -7.14 -7.15
CA ASP A 57 3.66 -7.53 -8.27
C ASP A 57 4.71 -6.46 -8.58
N LEU A 58 4.34 -5.17 -8.49
CA LEU A 58 5.28 -4.06 -8.69
C LEU A 58 6.27 -3.93 -7.53
N GLU A 59 5.82 -4.11 -6.29
CA GLU A 59 6.67 -4.14 -5.10
C GLU A 59 7.72 -5.25 -5.17
N GLU A 60 7.34 -6.45 -5.61
CA GLU A 60 8.26 -7.56 -5.83
C GLU A 60 9.32 -7.27 -6.88
N GLN A 61 8.97 -6.48 -7.91
CA GLN A 61 9.89 -6.00 -8.94
C GLN A 61 10.73 -4.79 -8.46
N GLY A 62 10.41 -4.21 -7.30
CA GLY A 62 11.05 -2.99 -6.81
C GLY A 62 10.63 -1.73 -7.56
N ILE A 63 9.47 -1.75 -8.20
CA ILE A 63 8.88 -0.62 -8.91
C ILE A 63 8.03 0.16 -7.91
N TYR A 64 8.42 1.42 -7.67
CA TYR A 64 7.68 2.33 -6.81
C TYR A 64 6.36 2.75 -7.47
N ILE A 65 5.31 2.82 -6.66
CA ILE A 65 4.03 3.40 -7.03
C ILE A 65 3.80 4.64 -6.17
N ASP A 66 3.45 5.72 -6.86
CA ASP A 66 3.18 6.98 -6.21
C ASP A 66 1.76 7.04 -5.61
N GLY A 67 1.69 7.46 -4.35
CA GLY A 67 0.42 7.68 -3.66
C GLY A 67 -0.32 6.41 -3.25
N VAL A 68 -1.64 6.51 -3.08
CA VAL A 68 -2.48 5.45 -2.48
C VAL A 68 -3.02 4.51 -3.56
N VAL A 69 -2.71 3.22 -3.45
CA VAL A 69 -3.31 2.15 -4.25
C VAL A 69 -3.69 0.99 -3.33
N ALA A 70 -4.83 0.36 -3.61
CA ALA A 70 -5.38 -0.71 -2.77
C ALA A 70 -5.55 -0.34 -1.28
N GLY A 71 -5.71 0.96 -0.98
CA GLY A 71 -5.93 1.47 0.37
C GLY A 71 -4.64 1.63 1.19
N ARG A 72 -3.47 1.54 0.56
CA ARG A 72 -2.16 1.69 1.23
C ARG A 72 -1.14 2.36 0.32
N PHE A 73 0.01 2.70 0.90
CA PHE A 73 1.17 3.11 0.13
C PHE A 73 2.02 1.91 -0.30
N SER A 74 2.96 2.14 -1.21
CA SER A 74 3.98 1.15 -1.58
C SER A 74 5.00 0.95 -0.45
N ASP A 75 5.55 -0.25 -0.33
CA ASP A 75 6.67 -0.56 0.56
C ASP A 75 8.06 -0.28 -0.05
N VAL A 76 8.10 0.09 -1.35
CA VAL A 76 9.34 0.35 -2.09
C VAL A 76 9.92 1.72 -1.71
N ASP A 77 11.24 1.74 -1.49
CA ASP A 77 12.00 2.95 -1.25
C ASP A 77 12.37 3.61 -2.60
N ALA A 78 11.83 4.80 -2.87
CA ALA A 78 12.17 5.57 -4.07
C ALA A 78 13.22 6.65 -3.73
N ALA A 79 14.42 6.53 -4.29
CA ALA A 79 15.59 7.37 -3.98
C ALA A 79 15.40 8.89 -4.20
N HIS A 80 14.33 9.31 -4.87
CA HIS A 80 14.03 10.72 -5.18
C HIS A 80 12.68 11.19 -4.62
N VAL A 81 12.02 10.38 -3.80
CA VAL A 81 10.77 10.76 -3.11
C VAL A 81 11.09 10.89 -1.63
N ILE A 82 10.82 12.06 -1.03
CA ILE A 82 10.88 12.25 0.42
C ILE A 82 9.75 11.39 1.00
N ASN A 83 10.13 10.20 1.50
CA ASN A 83 9.21 9.08 1.66
C ASN A 83 8.69 8.95 3.10
N ASP A 84 8.05 10.00 3.62
CA ASP A 84 7.34 9.93 4.92
C ASP A 84 6.16 8.95 4.88
N TYR A 85 5.74 8.57 3.67
CA TYR A 85 4.50 7.85 3.39
C TYR A 85 4.76 6.51 2.71
N ARG A 86 5.74 5.75 3.22
CA ARG A 86 6.03 4.37 2.81
C ARG A 86 5.29 3.37 3.69
N GLN A 87 4.84 2.25 3.12
CA GLN A 87 4.30 1.13 3.90
C GLN A 87 5.42 0.30 4.54
N ASP A 88 6.11 0.86 5.54
CA ASP A 88 7.21 0.18 6.24
C ASP A 88 6.81 -0.45 7.58
N ARG A 89 5.55 -0.26 8.01
CA ARG A 89 4.98 -0.80 9.24
C ARG A 89 3.72 -1.61 8.95
N CYS A 90 3.48 -2.62 9.76
CA CYS A 90 2.27 -3.43 9.67
C CYS A 90 1.05 -2.61 10.09
N CYS A 91 -0.01 -2.59 9.27
CA CYS A 91 -1.29 -1.96 9.60
C CYS A 91 -2.00 -2.62 10.79
N GLY A 92 -1.68 -3.87 11.11
CA GLY A 92 -2.27 -4.61 12.23
C GLY A 92 -1.56 -4.36 13.56
N CYS A 93 -0.23 -4.50 13.60
CA CYS A 93 0.55 -4.48 14.84
C CYS A 93 1.55 -3.32 14.96
N GLY A 94 1.68 -2.46 13.95
CA GLY A 94 2.57 -1.29 13.95
C GLY A 94 4.08 -1.60 13.88
N GLN A 95 4.47 -2.89 13.94
CA GLN A 95 5.87 -3.31 13.82
C GLN A 95 6.43 -3.03 12.43
N ARG A 96 7.71 -2.69 12.36
CA ARG A 96 8.41 -2.51 11.08
C ARG A 96 8.42 -3.82 10.30
N MET A 97 8.34 -3.73 8.98
CA MET A 97 8.33 -4.86 8.07
C MET A 97 9.48 -4.77 7.07
N LEU A 98 9.94 -5.95 6.69
CA LEU A 98 10.76 -6.18 5.55
C LEU A 98 9.90 -5.98 4.28
N PRO A 99 10.26 -5.08 3.34
CA PRO A 99 9.57 -4.97 2.05
C PRO A 99 9.55 -6.30 1.27
N ARG A 100 8.58 -6.44 0.36
CA ARG A 100 8.35 -7.64 -0.46
C ARG A 100 9.53 -8.00 -1.36
N ARG A 101 10.20 -6.99 -1.93
CA ARG A 101 11.35 -7.20 -2.81
C ARG A 101 12.48 -7.94 -2.07
N ARG A 102 13.02 -9.00 -2.68
CA ARG A 102 14.28 -9.62 -2.24
C ARG A 102 15.46 -8.67 -2.46
N ARG A 103 16.36 -8.63 -1.48
CA ARG A 103 17.36 -7.57 -1.30
C ARG A 103 18.73 -7.88 -1.86
N GLY A 104 19.39 -6.82 -2.33
CA GLY A 104 20.84 -6.78 -2.49
C GLY A 104 21.55 -6.47 -1.16
N SER A 105 22.88 -6.57 -1.14
CA SER A 105 23.69 -6.39 0.07
C SER A 105 23.56 -5.02 0.74
N SER A 106 23.34 -3.95 -0.02
CA SER A 106 23.15 -2.57 0.48
C SER A 106 21.83 -2.38 1.26
N ASP A 107 20.81 -3.20 0.99
CA ASP A 107 19.53 -3.12 1.70
C ASP A 107 19.58 -3.82 3.06
N LEU A 108 20.56 -4.71 3.30
CA LEU A 108 20.63 -5.46 4.55
C LEU A 108 20.82 -4.55 5.77
N ALA A 109 21.69 -3.53 5.66
CA ALA A 109 21.95 -2.59 6.76
C ALA A 109 20.72 -1.73 7.13
N LYS A 110 19.91 -1.32 6.14
CA LYS A 110 18.70 -0.49 6.38
C LYS A 110 17.62 -1.21 7.19
N HIS A 111 17.73 -2.53 7.29
CA HIS A 111 16.68 -3.40 7.79
C HIS A 111 17.19 -4.41 8.83
N GLU A 112 18.37 -4.14 9.38
CA GLU A 112 18.90 -4.89 10.51
C GLU A 112 17.89 -4.87 11.67
N GLY A 113 17.71 -6.04 12.32
CA GLY A 113 16.78 -6.21 13.43
C GLY A 113 15.29 -6.22 13.07
N ILE A 114 14.92 -6.13 11.78
CA ILE A 114 13.52 -6.28 11.37
C ILE A 114 13.23 -7.75 11.06
N GLU A 115 12.31 -8.34 11.82
CA GLU A 115 11.96 -9.76 11.68
C GLU A 115 10.68 -10.01 10.87
N ARG A 116 9.79 -9.02 10.80
CA ARG A 116 8.48 -9.17 10.14
C ARG A 116 8.63 -9.08 8.63
N VAL A 117 7.91 -9.92 7.89
CA VAL A 117 7.89 -9.88 6.43
C VAL A 117 6.56 -9.32 5.94
N HIS A 118 6.59 -8.33 5.04
CA HIS A 118 5.37 -7.84 4.39
C HIS A 118 4.80 -8.93 3.47
N VAL A 119 3.54 -9.32 3.67
CA VAL A 119 2.86 -10.38 2.90
C VAL A 119 1.87 -9.81 1.88
N GLY A 120 1.29 -8.65 2.16
CA GLY A 120 0.30 -7.96 1.34
C GLY A 120 -0.64 -7.15 2.21
N GLU A 121 -1.48 -6.30 1.62
CA GLU A 121 -2.46 -5.45 2.31
C GLU A 121 -1.83 -4.55 3.41
N GLY A 122 -0.51 -4.35 3.40
CA GLY A 122 0.21 -3.67 4.46
C GLY A 122 0.33 -4.49 5.75
N LEU A 123 0.16 -5.81 5.70
CA LEU A 123 0.21 -6.72 6.86
C LEU A 123 1.46 -7.59 6.85
N CYS A 124 1.99 -7.84 8.05
CA CYS A 124 3.09 -8.77 8.24
C CYS A 124 2.62 -10.23 8.24
N ASP A 125 3.58 -11.14 8.15
CA ASP A 125 3.45 -12.60 8.24
C ASP A 125 2.64 -13.09 9.45
N GLN A 126 2.63 -12.36 10.56
CA GLN A 126 1.82 -12.72 11.73
C GLN A 126 0.40 -12.17 11.70
N CYS A 127 0.20 -10.97 11.16
CA CYS A 127 -1.12 -10.34 11.11
C CYS A 127 -1.94 -10.81 9.91
N TRP A 128 -1.30 -11.11 8.78
CA TRP A 128 -1.94 -11.51 7.53
C TRP A 128 -2.92 -12.69 7.67
N PRO A 129 -2.57 -13.80 8.36
CA PRO A 129 -3.48 -14.96 8.48
C PRO A 129 -4.79 -14.65 9.22
N ILE A 130 -4.82 -13.58 10.01
CA ILE A 130 -5.94 -13.22 10.89
C ILE A 130 -6.70 -12.00 10.34
N MET A 131 -5.97 -11.02 9.81
CA MET A 131 -6.50 -9.68 9.52
C MET A 131 -6.69 -9.39 8.02
N SER A 132 -6.14 -10.22 7.13
CA SER A 132 -6.31 -10.01 5.68
C SER A 132 -7.78 -9.96 5.28
N ARG A 133 -8.13 -9.28 4.18
CA ARG A 133 -9.49 -9.26 3.64
C ARG A 133 -10.04 -10.67 3.47
N LYS A 134 -9.21 -11.59 2.97
CA LYS A 134 -9.55 -13.01 2.86
C LYS A 134 -9.88 -13.65 4.22
N ALA A 135 -9.04 -13.44 5.23
CA ALA A 135 -9.28 -13.99 6.57
C ALA A 135 -10.59 -13.43 7.19
N ARG A 136 -10.88 -12.15 6.99
CA ARG A 136 -12.13 -11.52 7.45
C ARG A 136 -13.37 -12.05 6.72
N GLY A 137 -13.26 -12.33 5.42
CA GLY A 137 -14.35 -12.90 4.62
C GLY A 137 -14.74 -14.33 5.01
N HIS A 138 -13.81 -15.11 5.59
CA HIS A 138 -14.11 -16.44 6.14
C HIS A 138 -14.79 -16.41 7.52
N GLY A 139 -14.84 -15.25 8.19
CA GLY A 139 -15.48 -15.07 9.51
C GLY A 139 -16.91 -14.55 9.48
N GLN A 140 -17.48 -14.27 8.30
CA GLN A 140 -18.85 -13.74 8.13
C GLN A 140 -19.82 -14.75 7.49
N ALA A 141 -19.58 -16.05 7.70
CA ALA A 141 -20.56 -17.11 7.51
C ALA A 141 -20.94 -17.68 8.89
N ALA A 142 -21.78 -16.95 9.61
CA ALA A 142 -22.51 -17.42 10.78
C ALA A 142 -23.90 -16.76 10.79
#